data_AF-A0A6C0F6R0-F1
#
_entry.id   AF-A0A6C0F6R0-F1
#
_cell.length_a   1.000
_cell.length_b   1.000
_cell.length_c   1.000
_cell.angle_alpha   90.00
_cell.angle_beta   90.00
_cell.angle_gamma   90.00
#
_symmetry.space_group_name_H-M   'P 1'
#
loop_
_entity.id
_entity.type
_entity.pdbx_description
1 polymer ?
#
loop_
_entity_poly.entity_id
_entity_poly.type
_entity_poly.pdbx_seq_one_letter_code
_entity_poly.pdbx_strand_id
1 'polypeptide(L)'
;MDKNKKFIYKTFNNEFILFLDFLINSFKTNDDIKTLKTTITLLTKYNPIKLIYLFNYYVTIPYDTVIQKGDYEYFENKDYSSDVTDLKENAEYVLKTYDNMRKTISKEPIEKKKISMKFIQNLSSLSKLYYS
;
A
#
# COMPACT_ATOMS: atom_id res chain seq x y z
N MET A 1 -25.60 1.34 -2.09
CA MET A 1 -24.33 1.62 -1.39
C MET A 1 -24.41 3.04 -0.85
N ASP A 2 -24.16 3.22 0.44
CA ASP A 2 -24.17 4.54 1.10
C ASP A 2 -23.28 5.53 0.33
N LYS A 3 -23.77 6.76 0.11
CA LYS A 3 -23.02 7.83 -0.58
C LYS A 3 -21.67 8.07 0.09
N ASN A 4 -21.59 7.87 1.40
CA ASN A 4 -20.36 7.98 2.18
C ASN A 4 -19.34 6.90 1.81
N LYS A 5 -19.75 5.62 1.77
CA LYS A 5 -18.87 4.52 1.35
C LYS A 5 -18.37 4.71 -0.08
N LYS A 6 -19.20 5.28 -0.96
CA LYS A 6 -18.81 5.61 -2.34
C LYS A 6 -17.73 6.69 -2.41
N PHE A 7 -17.87 7.75 -1.61
CA PHE A 7 -16.87 8.80 -1.52
C PHE A 7 -15.54 8.25 -0.99
N ILE A 8 -15.59 7.42 0.06
CA ILE A 8 -14.40 6.88 0.72
C ILE A 8 -13.54 6.03 -0.24
N TYR A 9 -14.13 5.05 -0.95
CA TYR A 9 -13.30 4.21 -1.84
C TYR A 9 -12.71 5.01 -3.00
N LYS A 10 -13.41 6.07 -3.48
CA LYS A 10 -12.88 6.94 -4.53
C LYS A 10 -11.68 7.75 -4.04
N THR A 11 -11.81 8.35 -2.85
CA THR A 11 -10.72 9.08 -2.20
C THR A 11 -9.53 8.15 -1.95
N PHE A 12 -9.78 6.93 -1.46
CA PHE A 12 -8.76 5.91 -1.27
C PHE A 12 -8.03 5.59 -2.58
N ASN A 13 -8.76 5.31 -3.66
CA ASN A 13 -8.13 4.96 -4.95
C ASN A 13 -7.27 6.11 -5.48
N ASN A 14 -7.74 7.36 -5.36
CA ASN A 14 -6.97 8.52 -5.77
C ASN A 14 -5.69 8.69 -4.93
N GLU A 15 -5.80 8.60 -3.61
CA GLU A 15 -4.64 8.68 -2.70
C GLU A 15 -3.61 7.57 -3.00
N PHE A 16 -4.09 6.37 -3.34
CA PHE A 16 -3.21 5.25 -3.67
C PHE A 16 -2.42 5.52 -4.96
N ILE A 17 -3.07 6.08 -5.99
CA ILE A 17 -2.39 6.46 -7.23
C ILE A 17 -1.36 7.57 -6.97
N LEU A 18 -1.71 8.59 -6.16
CA LEU A 18 -0.77 9.64 -5.76
C LEU A 18 0.43 9.08 -5.00
N PHE A 19 0.21 8.08 -4.14
CA PHE A 19 1.30 7.40 -3.45
C PHE A 19 2.24 6.70 -4.44
N LEU A 20 1.70 5.94 -5.41
CA LEU A 20 2.53 5.28 -6.42
C LEU A 20 3.32 6.29 -7.26
N ASP A 21 2.72 7.44 -7.62
CA ASP A 21 3.41 8.53 -8.30
C ASP A 21 4.55 9.12 -7.47
N PHE A 22 4.31 9.31 -6.17
CA PHE A 22 5.35 9.72 -5.25
C PHE A 22 6.51 8.71 -5.21
N LEU A 23 6.23 7.40 -5.14
CA LEU A 23 7.26 6.36 -5.14
C LEU A 23 8.07 6.37 -6.44
N ILE A 24 7.42 6.47 -7.60
CA ILE A 24 8.09 6.49 -8.92
C ILE A 24 9.05 7.68 -9.02
N ASN A 25 8.60 8.88 -8.63
CA ASN A 25 9.39 10.10 -8.73
C ASN A 25 10.50 10.18 -7.68
N SER A 26 10.21 9.75 -6.44
CA SER A 26 11.10 9.98 -5.31
C SER A 26 12.22 8.97 -5.22
N PHE A 27 11.97 7.71 -5.61
CA PHE A 27 12.87 6.60 -5.32
C PHE A 27 13.57 6.05 -6.58
N LYS A 28 13.45 6.77 -7.71
CA LYS A 28 13.96 6.37 -9.04
C LYS A 28 13.61 4.91 -9.36
N THR A 29 12.47 4.47 -8.86
CA THR A 29 12.14 3.05 -8.73
C THR A 29 11.76 2.49 -10.10
N ASN A 30 12.31 1.30 -10.33
CA ASN A 30 12.14 0.33 -11.39
C ASN A 30 10.74 0.19 -12.01
N ASP A 31 10.73 -0.49 -13.16
CA ASP A 31 9.54 -0.84 -13.94
C ASP A 31 8.49 -1.63 -13.14
N ASP A 32 8.85 -2.24 -12.00
CA ASP A 32 7.90 -2.93 -11.11
C ASP A 32 6.85 -1.99 -10.51
N ILE A 33 7.23 -0.80 -10.01
CA ILE A 33 6.25 0.16 -9.45
C ILE A 33 5.39 0.75 -10.56
N LYS A 34 5.97 1.00 -11.74
CA LYS A 34 5.20 1.43 -12.93
C LYS A 34 4.20 0.36 -13.38
N THR A 35 4.61 -0.90 -13.33
CA THR A 35 3.76 -2.05 -13.64
C THR A 35 2.65 -2.18 -12.60
N LEU A 36 2.97 -2.05 -11.31
CA LEU A 36 1.98 -2.01 -10.24
C LEU A 36 0.99 -0.86 -10.46
N LYS A 37 1.45 0.35 -10.79
CA LYS A 37 0.55 1.49 -11.09
C LYS A 37 -0.41 1.17 -12.23
N THR A 38 0.09 0.57 -13.30
CA THR A 38 -0.75 0.13 -14.43
C THR A 38 -1.80 -0.88 -13.98
N THR A 39 -1.38 -1.92 -13.25
CA THR A 39 -2.27 -2.96 -12.71
C THR A 39 -3.33 -2.40 -11.77
N ILE A 40 -2.95 -1.50 -10.85
CA ILE A 40 -3.87 -0.86 -9.91
C ILE A 40 -4.85 0.07 -10.63
N THR A 41 -4.39 0.81 -11.64
CA THR A 41 -5.27 1.66 -12.48
C THR A 41 -6.31 0.80 -13.20
N LEU A 42 -5.90 -0.34 -13.74
CA LEU A 42 -6.80 -1.30 -14.36
C LEU A 42 -7.79 -1.86 -13.32
N LEU A 43 -7.28 -2.38 -12.20
CA LEU A 43 -8.09 -2.96 -11.13
C LEU A 43 -9.17 -1.98 -10.65
N THR A 44 -8.81 -0.72 -10.39
CA THR A 44 -9.74 0.29 -9.88
C THR A 44 -10.75 0.75 -10.93
N LYS A 45 -10.43 0.65 -12.23
CA LYS A 45 -11.38 0.89 -13.32
C LYS A 45 -12.44 -0.21 -13.43
N TYR A 46 -12.05 -1.47 -13.30
CA TYR A 46 -12.96 -2.63 -13.41
C TYR A 46 -13.69 -2.95 -12.10
N ASN A 47 -13.00 -2.87 -10.97
CA ASN A 47 -13.54 -3.12 -9.64
C ASN A 47 -12.98 -2.10 -8.62
N PRO A 48 -13.62 -0.93 -8.50
CA PRO A 48 -13.11 0.17 -7.68
C PRO A 48 -13.09 -0.11 -6.17
N ILE A 49 -13.76 -1.18 -5.70
CA ILE A 49 -13.81 -1.55 -4.28
C ILE A 49 -12.73 -2.60 -3.94
N LYS A 50 -12.27 -3.38 -4.93
CA LYS A 50 -11.35 -4.49 -4.66
C LYS A 50 -10.03 -4.02 -4.05
N LEU A 51 -9.53 -2.86 -4.44
CA LEU A 51 -8.28 -2.33 -3.91
C LEU A 51 -8.37 -2.00 -2.41
N ILE A 52 -9.39 -1.23 -2.00
CA ILE A 52 -9.57 -0.88 -0.58
C ILE A 52 -9.83 -2.11 0.29
N TYR A 53 -10.49 -3.15 -0.26
CA TYR A 53 -10.63 -4.45 0.38
C TYR A 53 -9.28 -5.14 0.60
N LEU A 54 -8.49 -5.31 -0.46
CA LEU A 54 -7.18 -5.97 -0.38
C LEU A 54 -6.25 -5.22 0.57
N PHE A 55 -6.25 -3.89 0.49
CA PHE A 55 -5.45 -3.06 1.39
C PHE A 55 -5.91 -3.19 2.84
N ASN A 56 -7.22 -3.24 3.10
CA ASN A 56 -7.73 -3.45 4.45
C ASN A 56 -7.22 -4.78 5.04
N TYR A 57 -7.35 -5.84 4.25
CA TYR A 57 -7.02 -7.20 4.66
C TYR A 57 -5.52 -7.40 4.87
N TYR A 58 -4.67 -7.01 3.91
CA TYR A 58 -3.23 -7.28 3.95
C TYR A 58 -2.39 -6.20 4.65
N VAL A 59 -2.92 -4.99 4.84
CA VAL A 59 -2.13 -3.86 5.36
C VAL A 59 -2.76 -3.25 6.60
N THR A 60 -4.01 -2.79 6.51
CA THR A 60 -4.66 -2.07 7.61
C THR A 60 -4.85 -2.98 8.83
N ILE A 61 -5.54 -4.12 8.68
CA ILE A 61 -5.82 -5.03 9.80
C ILE A 61 -4.54 -5.53 10.51
N PRO A 62 -3.53 -6.06 9.79
CA PRO A 62 -2.35 -6.63 10.45
C PRO A 62 -1.40 -5.58 11.04
N TYR A 63 -1.35 -4.36 10.48
CA TYR A 63 -0.30 -3.40 10.83
C TYR A 63 -0.78 -2.06 11.36
N ASP A 64 -2.08 -1.83 11.53
CA ASP A 64 -2.56 -0.50 11.87
C ASP A 64 -1.85 0.12 13.08
N THR A 65 -1.66 -0.62 14.17
CA THR A 65 -0.97 -0.07 15.36
C THR A 65 0.45 0.40 15.03
N VAL A 66 1.17 -0.33 14.17
CA VAL A 66 2.53 0.02 13.73
C VAL A 66 2.48 1.21 12.76
N ILE A 67 1.54 1.20 11.82
CA ILE A 67 1.33 2.27 10.83
C ILE A 67 1.04 3.60 11.52
N GLN A 68 0.12 3.62 12.50
CA GLN A 68 -0.25 4.87 13.18
C GLN A 68 0.90 5.41 14.04
N LYS A 69 1.76 4.52 14.57
CA LYS A 69 2.98 4.94 15.29
C LYS A 69 4.07 5.47 14.35
N GLY A 70 3.97 5.20 13.05
CA GLY A 70 5.00 5.56 12.08
C GLY A 70 6.31 4.79 12.32
N ASP A 71 6.21 3.56 12.80
CA ASP A 71 7.37 2.74 13.19
C ASP A 71 8.02 2.11 11.94
N TYR A 72 8.98 2.83 11.36
CA TYR A 72 9.75 2.35 10.20
C TYR A 72 10.60 1.13 10.49
N GLU A 73 11.15 1.05 11.70
CA GLU A 73 12.09 -0.01 12.07
C GLU A 73 11.41 -1.37 12.05
N TYR A 74 10.14 -1.42 12.48
CA TYR A 74 9.31 -2.60 12.30
C TYR A 74 9.21 -3.02 10.83
N PHE A 75 8.85 -2.09 9.93
CA PHE A 75 8.66 -2.43 8.51
C PHE A 75 9.97 -2.80 7.82
N GLU A 76 11.08 -2.19 8.23
CA GLU A 76 12.41 -2.44 7.68
C GLU A 76 13.00 -3.78 8.11
N ASN A 77 12.58 -4.33 9.26
CA ASN A 77 13.18 -5.55 9.83
C ASN A 77 12.25 -6.77 9.85
N LYS A 78 10.94 -6.57 9.72
CA LYS A 78 9.98 -7.69 9.74
C LYS A 78 10.22 -8.69 8.60
N ASP A 79 10.03 -9.97 8.93
CA ASP A 79 9.84 -11.03 7.96
C ASP A 79 8.36 -11.11 7.56
N TYR A 80 8.12 -11.06 6.25
CA TYR A 80 6.78 -11.08 5.64
C TYR A 80 6.44 -12.43 5.02
N SER A 81 7.35 -13.41 5.07
CA SER A 81 7.19 -14.73 4.44
C SER A 81 5.88 -15.44 4.78
N SER A 82 5.35 -15.22 5.99
CA SER A 82 4.07 -15.77 6.47
C SER A 82 2.84 -15.01 5.99
N ASP A 83 2.98 -13.75 5.59
CA ASP A 83 1.87 -12.80 5.49
C ASP A 83 1.10 -12.88 4.17
N VAL A 84 1.62 -13.65 3.21
CA VAL A 84 1.04 -13.84 1.88
C VAL A 84 0.82 -15.31 1.52
N THR A 85 0.85 -16.19 2.52
CA THR A 85 0.73 -17.65 2.32
C THR A 85 -0.60 -18.05 1.65
N ASP A 86 -1.64 -17.24 1.82
CA ASP A 86 -2.95 -17.40 1.18
C ASP A 86 -2.98 -17.02 -0.31
N LEU A 87 -1.94 -16.33 -0.82
CA LEU A 87 -1.78 -16.01 -2.25
C LEU A 87 -1.25 -17.17 -3.10
N LYS A 88 -0.92 -18.31 -2.47
CA LYS A 88 -0.45 -19.54 -3.12
C LYS A 88 0.69 -19.26 -4.11
N GLU A 89 0.49 -19.56 -5.39
CA GLU A 89 1.45 -19.40 -6.50
C GLU A 89 1.88 -17.95 -6.72
N ASN A 90 1.10 -16.96 -6.26
CA ASN A 90 1.45 -15.54 -6.37
C ASN A 90 2.25 -15.01 -5.17
N ALA A 91 2.38 -15.80 -4.10
CA ALA A 91 3.03 -15.38 -2.86
C ALA A 91 4.49 -14.95 -3.10
N GLU A 92 5.24 -15.73 -3.88
CA GLU A 92 6.65 -15.47 -4.15
C GLU A 92 6.88 -14.14 -4.89
N TYR A 93 6.06 -13.87 -5.92
CA TYR A 93 6.14 -12.61 -6.67
C TYR A 93 5.81 -11.41 -5.79
N VAL A 94 4.78 -11.52 -4.96
CA VAL A 94 4.37 -10.45 -4.04
C VAL A 94 5.44 -10.21 -2.98
N LEU A 95 6.01 -11.26 -2.38
CA LEU A 95 7.12 -11.14 -1.43
C LEU A 95 8.33 -10.47 -2.05
N LYS A 96 8.73 -10.89 -3.25
CA LYS A 96 9.87 -10.31 -3.96
C LYS A 96 9.64 -8.82 -4.26
N THR A 97 8.44 -8.47 -4.73
CA THR A 97 8.08 -7.08 -5.03
C THR A 97 8.08 -6.23 -3.76
N TYR A 98 7.50 -6.76 -2.68
CA TYR A 98 7.51 -6.12 -1.36
C TYR A 98 8.94 -5.89 -0.85
N ASP A 99 9.78 -6.92 -0.88
CA ASP A 99 11.17 -6.83 -0.43
C ASP A 99 11.98 -5.82 -1.23
N ASN A 100 11.76 -5.76 -2.55
CA ASN A 100 12.39 -4.76 -3.40
C ASN A 100 11.94 -3.35 -3.02
N MET A 101 10.63 -3.12 -2.81
CA MET A 101 10.11 -1.84 -2.36
C MET A 101 10.66 -1.45 -0.99
N ARG A 102 10.65 -2.36 -0.01
CA ARG A 102 11.21 -2.16 1.33
C ARG A 102 12.69 -1.77 1.29
N LYS A 103 13.52 -2.53 0.55
CA LYS A 103 14.96 -2.25 0.40
C LYS A 103 15.24 -0.93 -0.32
N THR A 104 14.33 -0.51 -1.19
CA THR A 104 14.45 0.78 -1.89
C THR A 104 14.12 1.93 -0.94
N ILE A 105 12.97 1.84 -0.25
CA ILE A 105 12.52 2.86 0.70
C ILE A 105 13.52 2.99 1.87
N SER A 106 14.11 1.88 2.35
CA SER A 106 15.05 1.91 3.48
C SER A 106 16.34 2.68 3.20
N LYS A 107 16.74 2.82 1.93
CA LYS A 107 17.95 3.56 1.51
C LYS A 107 17.72 5.05 1.32
N GLU A 108 16.48 5.51 1.43
CA GLU A 108 16.11 6.88 1.09
C GLU A 108 16.19 7.80 2.30
N PRO A 109 16.34 9.12 2.10
CA PRO A 109 16.35 10.08 3.20
C PRO A 109 15.11 9.99 4.07
N ILE A 110 15.30 10.19 5.39
CA ILE A 110 14.23 10.10 6.39
C ILE A 110 13.01 10.96 6.05
N GLU A 111 13.20 12.11 5.40
CA GLU A 111 12.09 12.98 5.00
C GLU A 111 11.19 12.35 3.92
N LYS A 112 11.75 11.62 2.96
CA LYS A 112 10.94 10.88 1.99
C LYS A 112 10.25 9.68 2.63
N LYS A 113 10.91 9.00 3.58
CA LYS A 113 10.29 7.93 4.38
C LYS A 113 9.08 8.46 5.16
N LYS A 114 9.19 9.64 5.79
CA LYS A 114 8.10 10.40 6.46
C LYS A 114 6.90 10.61 5.55
N ILE A 115 7.15 11.08 4.33
CA ILE A 115 6.08 11.29 3.35
C ILE A 115 5.42 9.95 2.95
N SER A 116 6.20 8.91 2.67
CA SER A 116 5.66 7.57 2.36
C SER A 116 4.75 7.04 3.47
N MET A 117 5.18 7.12 4.74
CA MET A 117 4.35 6.65 5.85
C MET A 117 3.07 7.46 5.98
N LYS A 118 3.10 8.76 5.69
CA LYS A 118 1.90 9.58 5.75
C LYS A 118 0.84 9.10 4.75
N PHE A 119 1.25 8.73 3.53
CA PHE A 119 0.35 8.08 2.58
C PHE A 119 -0.23 6.77 3.15
N ILE A 120 0.60 5.90 3.71
CA ILE A 120 0.16 4.62 4.28
C ILE A 120 -0.82 4.82 5.45
N GLN A 121 -0.59 5.81 6.32
CA GLN A 121 -1.49 6.19 7.41
C GLN A 121 -2.84 6.69 6.90
N ASN A 122 -2.83 7.56 5.88
CA ASN A 122 -4.05 8.08 5.26
C ASN A 122 -4.86 6.95 4.61
N LEU A 123 -4.21 6.09 3.82
CA LEU A 123 -4.81 4.92 3.19
C LEU A 123 -5.41 3.97 4.22
N SER A 124 -4.68 3.69 5.31
CA SER A 124 -5.17 2.83 6.41
C SER A 124 -6.39 3.43 7.10
N SER A 125 -6.38 4.75 7.32
CA SER A 125 -7.52 5.47 7.92
C SER A 125 -8.76 5.43 7.02
N LEU A 126 -8.60 5.68 5.71
CA LEU A 126 -9.68 5.59 4.72
C LEU A 126 -10.23 4.17 4.61
N SER A 127 -9.34 3.18 4.62
CA SER A 127 -9.68 1.76 4.62
C SER A 127 -10.53 1.39 5.83
N LYS A 128 -10.12 1.79 7.05
CA LYS A 128 -10.94 1.58 8.26
C LYS A 128 -12.29 2.25 8.17
N LEU A 129 -12.32 3.52 7.76
CA LEU A 129 -13.56 4.29 7.65
C LEU A 129 -14.57 3.67 6.68
N TYR A 130 -14.10 2.97 5.65
CA TYR A 130 -14.98 2.23 4.74
C TYR A 130 -15.65 1.02 5.42
N TYR A 131 -14.94 0.35 6.34
CA TYR A 131 -15.38 -0.87 7.02
C TYR A 131 -15.99 -0.65 8.41
N SER A 132 -15.94 0.56 8.95
CA SER A 132 -16.86 1.01 10.01
C SER A 132 -18.31 1.10 9.52
#